data_AF-A0A951X2E1-F1
#
_entry.id   AF-A0A951X2E1-F1
#
_cell.length_a   1.000
_cell.length_b   1.000
_cell.length_c   1.000
_cell.angle_alpha   90.00
_cell.angle_beta   90.00
_cell.angle_gamma   90.00
#
_symmetry.space_group_name_H-M   'P 1'
#
loop_
_entity.id
_entity.type
_entity.pdbx_description
1 polymer ?
#
loop_
_entity_poly.entity_id
_entity_poly.type
_entity_poly.pdbx_seq_one_letter_code
_entity_poly.pdbx_strand_id
1 'polypeptide(L)'
;MSLPEIEFELPAHQYELMGYPGLRQGEALSVTLDGGVLLPDPAAEGWFTVQKEALEPRFVHVGPALYGFAGQIVEAELSKEYHEESGMLLVNCGDVLVRVTCAPGEDGRLPYGTWETRYLTGMARFQGIVEEEFTTSIGRPLGVTIWRFRRLVLTPGDTLFGQWHETVELPMQPYRYDRIYITAHVHRWQGTERL
;
A
#
# COMPACT_ATOMS: atom_id res chain seq x y z
N MET A 1 -19.56 11.66 10.98
CA MET A 1 -18.18 11.85 10.48
C MET A 1 -18.02 10.98 9.26
N SER A 2 -17.53 11.51 8.14
CA SER A 2 -17.24 10.74 6.93
C SER A 2 -16.10 9.75 7.20
N LEU A 3 -16.21 8.53 6.67
CA LEU A 3 -15.11 7.57 6.72
C LEU A 3 -13.95 8.06 5.82
N PRO A 4 -12.69 7.85 6.20
CA PRO A 4 -11.54 8.14 5.34
C PRO A 4 -11.67 7.42 4.00
N GLU A 5 -11.37 8.12 2.90
CA GLU A 5 -11.35 7.55 1.56
C GLU A 5 -9.90 7.25 1.17
N ILE A 6 -9.67 6.07 0.60
CA ILE A 6 -8.39 5.66 0.05
C ILE A 6 -8.58 5.11 -1.37
N GLU A 7 -7.52 5.17 -2.15
CA GLU A 7 -7.38 4.56 -3.48
C GLU A 7 -6.14 3.68 -3.47
N PHE A 8 -6.26 2.43 -3.91
CA PHE A 8 -5.13 1.51 -4.06
C PHE A 8 -5.23 0.76 -5.38
N GLU A 9 -4.11 0.31 -5.92
CA GLU A 9 -4.10 -0.60 -7.06
C GLU A 9 -4.42 -2.03 -6.57
N LEU A 10 -5.31 -2.75 -7.25
CA LEU A 10 -5.47 -4.19 -7.04
C LEU A 10 -4.66 -4.92 -8.12
N PRO A 11 -3.51 -5.53 -7.81
CA PRO A 11 -2.74 -6.27 -8.79
C PRO A 11 -3.52 -7.45 -9.35
N ALA A 12 -3.32 -7.78 -10.63
CA ALA A 12 -4.03 -8.91 -11.26
C ALA A 12 -3.83 -10.21 -10.47
N HIS A 13 -2.58 -10.52 -10.05
CA HIS A 13 -2.24 -11.71 -9.27
C HIS A 13 -3.04 -11.82 -7.95
N GLN A 14 -3.26 -10.71 -7.25
CA GLN A 14 -4.07 -10.68 -6.02
C GLN A 14 -5.53 -11.02 -6.33
N TYR A 15 -6.07 -10.51 -7.43
CA TYR A 15 -7.42 -10.85 -7.87
C TYR A 15 -7.55 -12.33 -8.30
N GLU A 16 -6.48 -12.90 -8.87
CA GLU A 16 -6.41 -14.34 -9.17
C GLU A 16 -6.45 -15.18 -7.89
N LEU A 17 -5.70 -14.78 -6.85
CA LEU A 17 -5.66 -15.47 -5.56
C LEU A 17 -7.01 -15.48 -4.84
N MET A 18 -7.80 -14.42 -5.00
CA MET A 18 -9.17 -14.36 -4.49
C MET A 18 -10.12 -15.34 -5.20
N GLY A 19 -9.70 -15.95 -6.33
CA GLY A 19 -10.50 -16.85 -7.15
C GLY A 19 -11.38 -16.14 -8.19
N TYR A 20 -11.04 -14.90 -8.57
CA TYR A 20 -11.82 -14.05 -9.47
C TYR A 20 -13.28 -13.81 -9.05
N PRO A 21 -13.58 -13.57 -7.76
CA PRO A 21 -14.92 -13.20 -7.36
C PRO A 21 -15.22 -11.86 -8.02
N GLY A 22 -16.32 -11.75 -8.77
CA GLY A 22 -16.73 -10.44 -9.28
C GLY A 22 -16.93 -9.49 -8.10
N LEU A 23 -16.31 -8.32 -8.12
CA LEU A 23 -16.39 -7.33 -7.05
C LEU A 23 -17.36 -6.22 -7.42
N ARG A 24 -18.05 -5.67 -6.42
CA ARG A 24 -19.09 -4.65 -6.62
C ARG A 24 -18.96 -3.52 -5.63
N GLN A 25 -19.38 -2.34 -6.04
CA GLN A 25 -19.55 -1.20 -5.14
C GLN A 25 -20.45 -1.60 -3.94
N GLY A 26 -20.03 -1.19 -2.74
CA GLY A 26 -20.70 -1.49 -1.48
C GLY A 26 -20.21 -2.78 -0.80
N GLU A 27 -19.45 -3.63 -1.49
CA GLU A 27 -18.90 -4.84 -0.87
C GLU A 27 -17.75 -4.51 0.08
N ALA A 28 -17.66 -5.29 1.15
CA ALA A 28 -16.56 -5.20 2.10
C ALA A 28 -15.37 -6.01 1.59
N LEU A 29 -14.17 -5.47 1.79
CA LEU A 29 -12.91 -6.14 1.47
C LEU A 29 -11.95 -5.96 2.65
N SER A 30 -11.15 -6.98 2.92
CA SER A 30 -10.03 -6.90 3.86
C SER A 30 -8.76 -6.74 3.03
N VAL A 31 -7.98 -5.69 3.29
CA VAL A 31 -6.83 -5.37 2.45
C VAL A 31 -5.66 -4.84 3.28
N THR A 32 -4.46 -5.35 3.04
CA THR A 32 -3.21 -4.75 3.52
C THR A 32 -2.71 -3.75 2.48
N LEU A 33 -2.45 -2.50 2.88
CA LEU A 33 -1.88 -1.48 2.01
C LEU A 33 -0.37 -1.62 1.97
N ASP A 34 0.16 -1.96 0.79
CA ASP A 34 1.58 -2.21 0.57
C ASP A 34 2.18 -1.19 -0.41
N GLY A 35 3.18 -0.43 0.04
CA GLY A 35 3.87 0.58 -0.76
C GLY A 35 5.07 0.04 -1.56
N GLY A 36 5.34 -1.26 -1.47
CA GLY A 36 6.48 -1.92 -2.11
C GLY A 36 7.83 -1.49 -1.55
N VAL A 37 8.85 -1.62 -2.39
CA VAL A 37 10.24 -1.26 -2.05
C VAL A 37 10.46 0.24 -2.23
N LEU A 38 11.01 0.88 -1.22
CA LEU A 38 11.36 2.29 -1.17
C LEU A 38 12.87 2.47 -1.02
N LEU A 39 13.40 3.47 -1.71
CA LEU A 39 14.82 3.82 -1.67
C LEU A 39 15.07 4.99 -0.70
N PRO A 40 16.24 5.06 -0.04
CA PRO A 40 16.62 6.23 0.76
C PRO A 40 17.12 7.40 -0.12
N ASP A 41 16.44 7.65 -1.24
CA ASP A 41 16.75 8.69 -2.23
C ASP A 41 15.47 9.44 -2.62
N PRO A 42 15.31 10.72 -2.23
CA PRO A 42 14.13 11.52 -2.60
C PRO A 42 13.92 11.73 -4.11
N ALA A 43 14.93 11.44 -4.95
CA ALA A 43 14.80 11.50 -6.40
C ALA A 43 14.18 10.21 -7.00
N ALA A 44 14.04 9.14 -6.22
CA ALA A 44 13.39 7.90 -6.66
C ALA A 44 11.86 8.04 -6.76
N GLU A 45 11.22 7.17 -7.56
CA GLU A 45 9.75 7.14 -7.64
C GLU A 45 9.09 6.77 -6.30
N GLY A 46 9.69 5.82 -5.59
CA GLY A 46 9.31 5.39 -4.25
C GLY A 46 10.47 5.63 -3.30
N TRP A 47 10.28 6.51 -2.32
CA TRP A 47 11.35 6.94 -1.44
C TRP A 47 10.92 7.04 0.01
N PHE A 48 11.90 6.99 0.91
CA PHE A 48 11.66 7.16 2.33
C PHE A 48 12.79 7.94 3.02
N THR A 49 12.46 8.48 4.18
CA THR A 49 13.41 9.05 5.15
C THR A 49 12.94 8.71 6.55
N VAL A 50 13.89 8.45 7.44
CA VAL A 50 13.63 8.13 8.85
C VAL A 50 14.21 9.21 9.74
N GLN A 51 13.45 9.60 10.76
CA GLN A 51 13.86 10.60 11.74
C GLN A 51 13.45 10.22 13.17
N LYS A 52 14.10 10.86 14.14
CA LYS A 52 13.81 10.63 15.57
C LYS A 52 12.65 11.50 16.05
N GLU A 53 12.57 12.70 15.52
CA GLU A 53 11.61 13.73 15.88
C GLU A 53 10.23 13.30 15.42
N ALA A 54 9.25 13.47 16.33
CA ALA A 54 7.87 13.10 16.07
C ALA A 54 7.31 13.84 14.86
N LEU A 55 6.66 13.07 13.99
CA LEU A 55 5.91 13.58 12.86
C LEU A 55 4.41 13.42 13.11
N GLU A 56 3.66 14.41 12.64
CA GLU A 56 2.21 14.27 12.57
C GLU A 56 1.86 13.17 11.55
N PRO A 57 1.00 12.20 11.91
CA PRO A 57 0.57 11.18 10.96
C PRO A 57 -0.13 11.79 9.76
N ARG A 58 0.27 11.40 8.55
CA ARG A 58 -0.27 11.88 7.28
C ARG A 58 -0.38 10.74 6.27
N PHE A 59 -1.47 10.70 5.53
CA PHE A 59 -1.64 9.84 4.35
C PHE A 59 -2.37 10.66 3.29
N VAL A 60 -1.62 11.23 2.34
CA VAL A 60 -2.11 12.25 1.41
C VAL A 60 -2.04 11.72 -0.01
N HIS A 61 -3.19 11.64 -0.67
CA HIS A 61 -3.31 11.20 -2.05
C HIS A 61 -2.72 12.25 -3.01
N VAL A 62 -1.77 11.83 -3.86
CA VAL A 62 -1.03 12.69 -4.81
C VAL A 62 -1.34 12.33 -6.27
N GLY A 63 -1.72 11.08 -6.55
CA GLY A 63 -2.07 10.59 -7.89
C GLY A 63 -2.52 9.12 -7.83
N PRO A 64 -2.74 8.42 -8.96
CA PRO A 64 -3.32 7.08 -8.97
C PRO A 64 -2.60 6.10 -8.04
N ALA A 65 -3.28 5.72 -6.95
CA ALA A 65 -2.75 4.97 -5.81
C ALA A 65 -1.43 5.49 -5.21
N LEU A 66 -1.01 6.72 -5.51
CA LEU A 66 0.25 7.33 -5.12
C LEU A 66 0.02 8.28 -3.95
N TYR A 67 0.77 8.11 -2.87
CA TYR A 67 0.61 8.87 -1.64
C TYR A 67 1.94 9.42 -1.15
N GLY A 68 1.89 10.64 -0.61
CA GLY A 68 2.85 11.08 0.39
C GLY A 68 2.35 10.64 1.76
N PHE A 69 3.22 10.05 2.56
CA PHE A 69 2.84 9.51 3.87
C PHE A 69 3.88 9.81 4.93
N ALA A 70 3.42 9.97 6.16
CA ALA A 70 4.25 10.16 7.34
C ALA A 70 3.61 9.50 8.56
N GLY A 71 4.43 8.96 9.46
CA GLY A 71 3.89 8.27 10.62
C GLY A 71 4.95 7.65 11.52
N GLN A 72 4.50 7.13 12.65
CA GLN A 72 5.35 6.35 13.55
C GLN A 72 5.50 4.93 13.00
N ILE A 73 6.72 4.39 13.01
CA ILE A 73 6.95 2.97 12.76
C ILE A 73 6.46 2.21 14.00
N VAL A 74 5.50 1.31 13.83
CA VAL A 74 4.90 0.54 14.92
C VAL A 74 5.43 -0.89 14.99
N GLU A 75 5.90 -1.43 13.85
CA GLU A 75 6.55 -2.74 13.75
C GLU A 75 7.66 -2.69 12.70
N ALA A 76 8.73 -3.44 12.91
CA ALA A 76 9.86 -3.53 12.00
C ALA A 76 10.45 -4.95 11.99
N GLU A 77 10.62 -5.52 10.80
CA GLU A 77 11.31 -6.79 10.56
C GLU A 77 12.52 -6.48 9.68
N LEU A 78 13.71 -6.69 10.25
CA LEU A 78 14.96 -6.41 9.57
C LEU A 78 15.57 -7.72 9.09
N SER A 79 15.92 -7.78 7.82
CA SER A 79 16.64 -8.91 7.22
C SER A 79 18.02 -8.45 6.75
N LYS A 80 18.94 -9.42 6.71
CA LYS A 80 20.30 -9.20 6.22
C LYS A 80 20.70 -10.34 5.30
N GLU A 81 20.88 -10.02 4.02
CA GLU A 81 21.26 -10.98 2.99
C GLU A 81 22.49 -10.47 2.25
N TYR A 82 23.49 -11.31 2.03
CA TYR A 82 24.70 -10.96 1.25
C TYR A 82 25.39 -9.63 1.64
N HIS A 83 25.36 -9.28 2.93
CA HIS A 83 25.87 -8.01 3.49
C HIS A 83 25.01 -6.76 3.25
N GLU A 84 23.86 -6.90 2.61
CA GLU A 84 22.84 -5.86 2.45
C GLU A 84 21.73 -5.99 3.50
N GLU A 85 21.28 -4.86 4.04
CA GLU A 85 20.20 -4.79 5.02
C GLU A 85 18.91 -4.33 4.34
N SER A 86 17.79 -4.98 4.64
CA SER A 86 16.47 -4.52 4.22
C SER A 86 15.49 -4.59 5.39
N GLY A 87 14.49 -3.70 5.38
CA GLY A 87 13.57 -3.56 6.51
C GLY A 87 12.13 -3.50 6.04
N MET A 88 11.31 -4.46 6.42
CA MET A 88 9.87 -4.37 6.25
C MET A 88 9.29 -3.66 7.46
N LEU A 89 8.49 -2.62 7.22
CA LEU A 89 7.99 -1.74 8.27
C LEU A 89 6.48 -1.59 8.18
N LEU A 90 5.85 -1.53 9.34
CA LEU A 90 4.47 -1.07 9.47
C LEU A 90 4.47 0.35 10.03
N VAL A 91 3.86 1.27 9.30
CA VAL A 91 3.84 2.70 9.65
C VAL A 91 2.41 3.12 9.93
N ASN A 92 2.19 3.75 11.08
CA ASN A 92 0.92 4.34 11.46
C ASN A 92 0.79 5.76 10.93
N CYS A 93 -0.03 5.92 9.90
CA CYS A 93 -0.30 7.18 9.22
C CYS A 93 -1.61 7.86 9.67
N GLY A 94 -2.14 7.46 10.83
CA GLY A 94 -3.35 8.01 11.44
C GLY A 94 -4.53 7.06 11.25
N ASP A 95 -5.34 7.31 10.22
CA ASP A 95 -6.53 6.49 9.92
C ASP A 95 -6.18 5.14 9.26
N VAL A 96 -4.95 4.99 8.78
CA VAL A 96 -4.47 3.79 8.08
C VAL A 96 -3.10 3.35 8.59
N LEU A 97 -2.88 2.04 8.54
CA LEU A 97 -1.56 1.43 8.66
C LEU A 97 -1.07 1.05 7.27
N VAL A 98 0.19 1.36 6.98
CA VAL A 98 0.79 1.05 5.69
C VAL A 98 2.04 0.20 5.88
N ARG A 99 2.20 -0.79 5.01
CA ARG A 99 3.39 -1.62 4.94
C ARG A 99 4.31 -1.10 3.85
N VAL A 100 5.60 -1.02 4.15
CA VAL A 100 6.63 -0.63 3.17
C VAL A 100 7.89 -1.46 3.39
N THR A 101 8.64 -1.70 2.32
CA THR A 101 9.95 -2.35 2.37
C THR A 101 11.01 -1.29 2.10
N CYS A 102 11.88 -1.03 3.06
CA CYS A 102 12.98 -0.09 2.93
C CYS A 102 14.23 -0.80 2.44
N ALA A 103 14.75 -0.36 1.30
CA ALA A 103 16.04 -0.80 0.76
C ALA A 103 17.20 -0.10 1.49
N PRO A 104 18.41 -0.69 1.45
CA PRO A 104 19.59 -0.05 2.02
C PRO A 104 20.03 1.18 1.21
N GLY A 105 20.90 1.99 1.81
CA GLY A 105 21.67 3.00 1.10
C GLY A 105 22.81 2.41 0.28
N GLU A 106 23.63 3.28 -0.34
CA GLU A 106 24.79 2.87 -1.15
C GLU A 106 25.83 2.04 -0.38
N ASP A 107 25.87 2.17 0.95
CA ASP A 107 26.78 1.42 1.83
C ASP A 107 26.24 0.03 2.21
N GLY A 108 25.09 -0.38 1.65
CA GLY A 108 24.42 -1.65 1.92
C GLY A 108 23.73 -1.69 3.28
N ARG A 109 23.62 -0.55 4.00
CA ARG A 109 23.02 -0.49 5.32
C ARG A 109 21.71 0.26 5.34
N LEU A 110 20.86 -0.12 6.28
CA LEU A 110 19.67 0.64 6.57
C LEU A 110 20.03 1.92 7.34
N PRO A 111 19.37 3.05 7.04
CA PRO A 111 19.62 4.29 7.76
C PRO A 111 19.15 4.20 9.21
N TYR A 112 20.08 4.40 10.16
CA TYR A 112 19.85 4.42 11.61
C TYR A 112 19.50 3.04 12.23
N GLY A 113 19.92 2.81 13.48
CA GLY A 113 19.86 1.48 14.13
C GLY A 113 18.46 0.98 14.52
N THR A 114 17.80 1.61 15.50
CA THR A 114 16.51 1.12 16.06
C THR A 114 15.32 1.86 15.43
N TRP A 115 14.41 1.14 14.76
CA TRP A 115 13.35 1.71 13.91
C TRP A 115 11.99 1.85 14.60
N GLU A 116 11.64 0.98 15.53
CA GLU A 116 10.33 0.97 16.22
C GLU A 116 10.00 2.25 17.03
N THR A 117 11.02 3.09 17.30
CA THR A 117 10.87 4.37 18.00
C THR A 117 11.02 5.58 17.08
N ARG A 118 11.03 5.34 15.76
CA ARG A 118 11.29 6.36 14.75
C ARG A 118 10.03 6.67 13.97
N TYR A 119 10.12 7.79 13.27
CA TYR A 119 9.11 8.25 12.35
C TYR A 119 9.65 8.15 10.93
N LEU A 120 8.78 7.75 10.02
CA LEU A 120 9.09 7.62 8.61
C LEU A 120 8.26 8.63 7.83
N THR A 121 8.89 9.27 6.85
CA THR A 121 8.21 10.00 5.77
C THR A 121 8.58 9.35 4.46
N GLY A 122 7.65 9.26 3.53
CA GLY A 122 7.94 8.73 2.22
C GLY A 122 6.89 9.09 1.18
N MET A 123 7.15 8.61 -0.02
CA MET A 123 6.23 8.64 -1.14
C MET A 123 6.22 7.27 -1.78
N ALA A 124 5.04 6.71 -2.00
CA ALA A 124 4.89 5.35 -2.51
C ALA A 124 3.57 5.17 -3.27
N ARG A 125 3.57 4.22 -4.21
CA ARG A 125 2.34 3.74 -4.83
C ARG A 125 1.86 2.51 -4.07
N PHE A 126 0.63 2.57 -3.57
CA PHE A 126 0.05 1.55 -2.71
C PHE A 126 -0.77 0.53 -3.51
N GLN A 127 -0.47 -0.73 -3.26
CA GLN A 127 -1.24 -1.86 -3.73
C GLN A 127 -2.07 -2.44 -2.59
N GLY A 128 -3.22 -3.00 -2.94
CA GLY A 128 -4.05 -3.76 -2.02
C GLY A 128 -3.71 -5.24 -2.09
N ILE A 129 -3.17 -5.77 -0.98
CA ILE A 129 -2.95 -7.21 -0.79
C ILE A 129 -4.17 -7.76 -0.06
N VAL A 130 -4.93 -8.61 -0.74
CA VAL A 130 -6.17 -9.21 -0.20
C VAL A 130 -5.89 -10.60 0.36
N GLU A 131 -5.06 -11.36 -0.35
CA GLU A 131 -4.58 -12.67 0.06
C GLU A 131 -3.07 -12.57 0.28
N GLU A 132 -2.65 -12.85 1.51
CA GLU A 132 -1.25 -12.76 1.91
C GLU A 132 -0.55 -14.10 1.67
N GLU A 133 0.55 -14.08 0.92
CA GLU A 133 1.44 -15.23 0.86
C GLU A 133 2.13 -15.38 2.23
N PHE A 134 2.19 -16.60 2.77
CA PHE A 134 2.67 -16.92 4.13
C PHE A 134 4.13 -16.52 4.43
N THR A 135 4.81 -15.82 3.52
CA THR A 135 6.21 -15.42 3.61
C THR A 135 6.42 -14.05 4.27
N THR A 136 5.39 -13.22 4.42
CA THR A 136 5.49 -11.90 5.08
C THR A 136 4.90 -11.94 6.50
N SER A 137 5.70 -11.56 7.50
CA SER A 137 5.25 -11.58 8.90
C SER A 137 4.65 -10.24 9.35
N ILE A 138 4.94 -9.15 8.62
CA ILE A 138 4.42 -7.82 8.87
C ILE A 138 3.36 -7.47 7.84
N GLY A 139 2.21 -7.02 8.33
CA GLY A 139 1.04 -6.66 7.54
C GLY A 139 -0.17 -6.64 8.44
N ARG A 140 -0.98 -5.57 8.39
CA ARG A 140 -2.22 -5.50 9.15
C ARG A 140 -3.38 -5.25 8.19
N PRO A 141 -4.31 -6.21 8.05
CA PRO A 141 -5.44 -6.04 7.16
C PRO A 141 -6.36 -4.92 7.66
N LEU A 142 -6.73 -4.05 6.74
CA LEU A 142 -7.68 -2.97 6.93
C LEU A 142 -9.03 -3.38 6.32
N GLY A 143 -10.10 -3.28 7.11
CA GLY A 143 -11.45 -3.40 6.56
C GLY A 143 -11.80 -2.17 5.73
N VAL A 144 -12.28 -2.38 4.51
CA VAL A 144 -12.73 -1.30 3.63
C VAL A 144 -14.07 -1.64 2.98
N THR A 145 -14.83 -0.62 2.58
CA THR A 145 -16.00 -0.77 1.69
C THR A 145 -15.68 -0.18 0.33
N ILE A 146 -15.80 -1.00 -0.71
CA ILE A 146 -15.55 -0.59 -2.10
C ILE A 146 -16.53 0.50 -2.50
N TRP A 147 -16.03 1.56 -3.11
CA TRP A 147 -16.85 2.68 -3.58
C TRP A 147 -16.88 2.79 -5.10
N ARG A 148 -15.74 2.67 -5.78
CA ARG A 148 -15.66 2.70 -7.25
C ARG A 148 -14.41 1.99 -7.76
N PHE A 149 -14.46 1.58 -9.01
CA PHE A 149 -13.31 1.04 -9.74
C PHE A 149 -12.92 1.98 -10.88
N ARG A 150 -11.61 2.09 -11.10
CA ARG A 150 -11.01 2.75 -12.26
C ARG A 150 -10.08 1.77 -12.96
N ARG A 151 -10.35 1.50 -14.22
CA ARG A 151 -9.56 0.61 -15.08
C ARG A 151 -8.80 1.43 -16.11
N LEU A 152 -7.49 1.28 -16.15
CA LEU A 152 -6.66 1.74 -17.26
C LEU A 152 -6.46 0.58 -18.23
N VAL A 153 -7.00 0.70 -19.44
CA VAL A 153 -6.92 -0.34 -20.47
C VAL A 153 -5.54 -0.32 -21.09
N LEU A 154 -4.79 -1.41 -20.92
CA LEU A 154 -3.44 -1.62 -21.46
C LEU A 154 -3.34 -2.94 -22.23
N THR A 155 -4.45 -3.63 -22.43
CA THR A 155 -4.54 -4.86 -23.19
C THR A 155 -4.03 -4.62 -24.62
N PRO A 156 -3.00 -5.34 -25.08
CA PRO A 156 -2.44 -5.15 -26.41
C PRO A 156 -3.47 -5.38 -27.51
N GLY A 157 -3.58 -4.44 -28.45
CA GLY A 157 -4.51 -4.52 -29.58
C GLY A 157 -5.95 -4.07 -29.27
N ASP A 158 -6.25 -3.67 -28.04
CA ASP A 158 -7.54 -3.07 -27.70
C ASP A 158 -7.65 -1.66 -28.32
N THR A 159 -8.79 -1.37 -28.94
CA THR A 159 -9.11 -0.03 -29.47
C THR A 159 -9.14 1.07 -28.41
N LEU A 160 -9.30 0.71 -27.14
CA LEU A 160 -9.34 1.61 -25.99
C LEU A 160 -7.99 1.70 -25.27
N PHE A 161 -6.90 1.20 -25.85
CA PHE A 161 -5.57 1.25 -25.24
C PHE A 161 -5.20 2.67 -24.75
N GLY A 162 -4.77 2.77 -23.49
CA GLY A 162 -4.41 4.02 -22.82
C GLY A 162 -5.60 4.81 -22.25
N GLN A 163 -6.83 4.31 -22.36
CA GLN A 163 -8.03 4.99 -21.84
C GLN A 163 -8.40 4.53 -20.42
N TRP A 164 -8.96 5.48 -19.68
CA TRP A 164 -9.53 5.25 -18.35
C TRP A 164 -11.02 4.95 -18.44
N HIS A 165 -11.46 3.93 -17.69
CA HIS A 165 -12.85 3.55 -17.56
C HIS A 165 -13.24 3.49 -16.09
N GLU A 166 -14.36 4.11 -15.76
CA GLU A 166 -14.99 4.02 -14.45
C GLU A 166 -16.11 3.00 -14.48
N THR A 167 -16.19 2.17 -13.44
CA THR A 167 -17.24 1.16 -13.28
C THR A 167 -17.56 0.97 -11.80
N VAL A 168 -18.75 0.46 -11.54
CA VAL A 168 -19.25 0.09 -10.21
C VAL A 168 -19.07 -1.40 -9.93
N GLU A 169 -18.67 -2.18 -10.93
CA GLU A 169 -18.38 -3.61 -10.81
C GLU A 169 -17.11 -4.00 -11.58
N LEU A 170 -16.39 -4.96 -11.01
CA LEU A 170 -15.25 -5.64 -11.62
C LEU A 170 -15.67 -7.08 -11.93
N PRO A 171 -15.71 -7.51 -13.21
CA PRO A 171 -16.20 -8.84 -13.57
C PRO A 171 -15.23 -9.94 -13.15
N MET A 172 -15.71 -11.19 -13.15
CA MET A 172 -14.98 -12.42 -12.72
C MET A 172 -13.79 -12.83 -13.62
N GLN A 173 -13.19 -11.91 -14.37
CA GLN A 173 -12.09 -12.23 -15.28
C GLN A 173 -10.79 -11.51 -14.88
N PRO A 174 -9.63 -12.17 -15.01
CA PRO A 174 -8.34 -11.52 -14.79
C PRO A 174 -8.14 -10.37 -15.78
N TYR A 175 -7.66 -9.25 -15.27
CA TYR A 175 -7.30 -8.07 -16.05
C TYR A 175 -5.78 -8.01 -16.27
N ARG A 176 -5.20 -9.09 -16.80
CA ARG A 176 -3.74 -9.37 -16.80
C ARG A 176 -2.82 -8.20 -17.18
N TYR A 177 -3.20 -7.39 -18.16
CA TYR A 177 -2.42 -6.23 -18.60
C TYR A 177 -2.90 -4.91 -18.02
N ASP A 178 -4.18 -4.82 -17.73
CA ASP A 178 -4.82 -3.58 -17.33
C ASP A 178 -4.53 -3.28 -15.86
N ARG A 179 -4.59 -2.00 -15.49
CA ARG A 179 -4.41 -1.60 -14.10
C ARG A 179 -5.76 -1.24 -13.50
N ILE A 180 -6.08 -1.86 -12.37
CA ILE A 180 -7.33 -1.62 -11.64
C ILE A 180 -6.99 -0.86 -10.36
N TYR A 181 -7.65 0.28 -10.19
CA TYR A 181 -7.59 1.11 -9.00
C TYR A 181 -8.95 1.08 -8.32
N ILE A 182 -8.95 0.82 -7.02
CA ILE A 182 -10.14 0.74 -6.18
C ILE A 182 -10.13 1.93 -5.26
N THR A 183 -11.18 2.75 -5.33
CA THR A 183 -11.47 3.72 -4.26
C THR A 183 -12.38 3.04 -3.24
N ALA A 184 -12.03 3.15 -1.96
CA ALA A 184 -12.75 2.52 -0.87
C ALA A 184 -12.81 3.42 0.37
N HIS A 185 -13.84 3.21 1.18
CA HIS A 185 -13.96 3.83 2.49
C HIS A 185 -13.39 2.93 3.57
N VAL A 186 -12.48 3.47 4.36
CA VAL A 186 -11.82 2.77 5.45
C VAL A 186 -12.79 2.56 6.60
N HIS A 187 -12.94 1.32 7.06
CA HIS A 187 -13.62 1.02 8.31
C HIS A 187 -12.76 1.54 9.45
N ARG A 188 -13.36 2.16 10.48
CA ARG A 188 -12.59 2.70 11.60
C ARG A 188 -11.65 1.64 12.17
N TRP A 189 -10.35 1.90 12.05
CA TRP A 189 -9.32 1.10 12.68
C TRP A 189 -9.46 1.20 14.20
N GLN A 190 -9.80 0.10 14.87
CA GLN A 190 -9.87 0.01 16.34
C GLN A 190 -8.48 -0.25 16.92
N GLY A 191 -7.53 0.63 16.65
CA GLY A 191 -6.14 0.50 17.08
C GLY A 191 -5.76 1.39 18.24
N THR A 192 -6.57 1.47 19.30
CA THR A 192 -6.13 2.06 20.58
C THR A 192 -7.01 1.58 21.76
N GLU A 193 -7.07 0.28 22.02
CA GLU A 193 -7.23 -0.17 23.40
C GLU A 193 -5.82 -0.35 23.98
N ARG A 194 -5.38 0.66 24.73
CA ARG A 194 -4.26 0.51 25.65
C ARG A 194 -4.69 -0.50 26.73
N LEU A 195 -3.94 -1.60 26.85
CA LEU A 195 -3.74 -2.28 28.12
C LEU A 195 -2.33 -1.96 28.61
#